data_AF-A0A176FCE6-F1
#
_entry.id   AF-A0A176FCE6-F1
#
_cell.length_a   1.000
_cell.length_b   1.000
_cell.length_c   1.000
_cell.angle_alpha   90.00
_cell.angle_beta   90.00
_cell.angle_gamma   90.00
#
_symmetry.space_group_name_H-M   'P 1'
#
loop_
_entity.id
_entity.type
_entity.pdbx_description
1 polymer ?
#
loop_
_entity_poly.entity_id
_entity_poly.type
_entity_poly.pdbx_seq_one_letter_code
_entity_poly.pdbx_strand_id
1 'polypeptide(L)'
;MSKRPFSERMAPVAFTASVAVLGVVYGTVSSWWGWFPAPQIGLAHRTYLEVKNNWRNDIGLEPTRHIVAPDDSGAVPDPERGFVAHQPERMESGYTLIAGLNTDPEGTFHVVRMYDAQGEEVHHWPVAYGEIDSQNKPQNTMLHGMEVFEDGSIAVTFDSGQVLARLDTCGQPLWSNIAAFHHSLARDGEGHLLSWREELISWVDEESGEEVRTLDLRETIVRGNDKAQQGYLDIRTVTPEKAGERVRYVDDPFHPNDAEPLLAEMAEAFPMFEAGDVLISLRELNLVAVVDPDTGVMKWWQHGPWFKQHDPDFQPDGTITVFDNGTGTGRSRIMRVDPGTGKVTEEFAGSDEVPFYTWRRGKHQVLSNGNLLLTESEHGRLLEVDAEGALVWERHMRWNDAMNVIVTEVRHVPEDFFTDGVPSCAAEVADAETMEQG
;
A
#
# COMPACT_ATOMS: atom_id res chain seq x y z
N MET A 1 27.09 58.31 46.69
CA MET A 1 27.00 56.99 46.02
C MET A 1 27.79 57.07 44.71
N SER A 2 28.97 56.45 44.64
CA SER A 2 29.79 56.44 43.42
C SER A 2 29.10 55.61 42.34
N LYS A 3 28.93 56.15 41.13
CA LYS A 3 28.38 55.42 39.99
C LYS A 3 29.38 54.33 39.61
N ARG A 4 28.95 53.05 39.57
CA ARG A 4 29.79 51.93 39.12
C ARG A 4 30.51 52.25 37.80
N PRO A 5 31.81 51.90 37.64
CA PRO A 5 32.59 52.07 36.42
C PRO A 5 31.86 51.53 35.18
N PHE A 6 32.08 52.16 34.03
CA PHE A 6 31.48 51.73 32.77
C PHE A 6 31.78 50.27 32.42
N SER A 7 33.01 49.81 32.70
CA SER A 7 33.43 48.41 32.52
C SER A 7 32.59 47.43 33.36
N GLU A 8 32.26 47.76 34.60
CA GLU A 8 31.42 46.93 35.46
C GLU A 8 29.95 46.89 35.00
N ARG A 9 29.49 47.91 34.29
CA ARG A 9 28.14 47.94 33.69
C ARG A 9 28.08 47.17 32.37
N MET A 10 29.18 47.16 31.61
CA MET A 10 29.27 46.51 30.30
C MET A 10 29.66 45.04 30.39
N ALA A 11 30.36 44.61 31.45
CA ALA A 11 30.76 43.21 31.60
C ALA A 11 29.59 42.21 31.56
N PRO A 12 28.44 42.43 32.24
CA PRO A 12 27.29 41.54 32.12
C PRO A 12 26.71 41.51 30.70
N VAL A 13 26.64 42.68 30.03
CA VAL A 13 26.14 42.79 28.66
C VAL A 13 27.03 42.04 27.67
N ALA A 14 28.35 42.23 27.77
CA ALA A 14 29.32 41.54 26.94
C ALA A 14 29.34 40.03 27.20
N PHE A 15 29.18 39.61 28.45
CA PHE A 15 29.05 38.20 28.82
C PHE A 15 27.80 37.57 28.21
N THR A 16 26.63 38.20 28.40
CA THR A 16 25.37 37.71 27.80
C THR A 16 25.43 37.68 26.28
N ALA A 17 25.98 38.71 25.64
CA ALA A 17 26.18 38.74 24.20
C ALA A 17 27.12 37.62 23.72
N SER A 18 28.21 37.35 24.44
CA SER A 18 29.14 36.27 24.09
C SER A 18 28.49 34.90 24.22
N VAL A 19 27.71 34.66 25.29
CA VAL A 19 26.95 33.41 25.46
C VAL A 19 25.94 33.24 24.34
N ALA A 20 25.22 34.29 23.94
CA ALA A 20 24.28 34.24 22.82
C ALA A 20 24.97 33.92 21.50
N VAL A 21 26.10 34.57 21.18
CA VAL A 21 26.89 34.29 19.97
C VAL A 21 27.40 32.85 19.98
N LEU A 22 27.97 32.38 21.10
CA LEU A 22 28.41 31.00 21.23
C LEU A 22 27.26 30.00 21.06
N GLY A 23 26.08 30.31 21.59
CA GLY A 23 24.87 29.50 21.41
C GLY A 23 24.43 29.40 19.95
N VAL A 24 24.41 30.51 19.21
CA VAL A 24 24.05 30.53 17.78
C VAL A 24 25.09 29.80 16.94
N VAL A 25 26.37 30.06 17.17
CA VAL A 25 27.47 29.38 16.45
C VAL A 25 27.43 27.88 16.73
N TYR A 26 27.33 27.49 18.01
CA TYR A 26 27.24 26.08 18.38
C TYR A 26 25.98 25.43 17.82
N GLY A 27 24.82 26.08 17.86
CA GLY A 27 23.57 25.57 17.28
C GLY A 27 23.66 25.37 15.76
N THR A 28 24.31 26.29 15.05
CA THR A 28 24.52 26.19 13.60
C THR A 28 25.45 25.02 13.28
N VAL A 29 26.59 24.95 13.96
CA VAL A 29 27.59 23.89 13.77
C VAL A 29 27.02 22.52 14.18
N SER A 30 26.29 22.44 15.28
CA SER A 30 25.67 21.18 15.73
C SER A 30 24.58 20.73 14.78
N SER A 31 23.82 21.64 14.17
CA SER A 31 22.85 21.31 13.12
C SER A 31 23.52 20.79 11.85
N TRP A 32 24.67 21.34 11.44
CA TRP A 32 25.38 20.88 10.24
C TRP A 32 26.05 19.53 10.42
N TRP A 33 26.59 19.26 11.61
CA TRP A 33 27.36 18.05 11.89
C TRP A 33 26.59 16.99 12.68
N GLY A 34 25.30 17.22 12.94
CA GLY A 34 24.46 16.30 13.71
C GLY A 34 24.92 16.13 15.16
N TRP A 35 25.56 17.14 15.76
CA TRP A 35 26.01 17.06 17.15
C TRP A 35 24.86 17.29 18.13
N PHE A 36 25.00 16.72 19.33
CA PHE A 36 24.08 16.99 20.42
C PHE A 36 23.92 18.50 20.66
N PRO A 37 22.71 19.04 20.90
CA PRO A 37 21.42 18.35 20.92
C PRO A 37 20.62 18.45 19.61
N ALA A 38 21.22 18.85 18.47
CA ALA A 38 20.47 19.17 17.26
C ALA A 38 19.58 18.01 16.74
N PRO A 39 20.06 16.75 16.65
CA PRO A 39 19.20 15.62 16.28
C PRO A 39 18.03 15.41 17.25
N GLN A 40 18.25 15.59 18.56
CA GLN A 40 17.23 15.43 19.60
C GLN A 40 16.18 16.53 19.53
N ILE A 41 16.60 17.79 19.29
CA ILE A 41 15.67 18.91 19.08
C ILE A 41 14.85 18.67 17.80
N GLY A 42 15.50 18.23 16.72
CA GLY A 42 14.80 17.91 15.47
C GLY A 42 13.77 16.80 15.64
N LEU A 43 14.12 15.73 16.36
CA LEU A 43 13.20 14.64 16.68
C LEU A 43 12.05 15.13 17.57
N ALA A 44 12.36 15.83 18.67
CA ALA A 44 11.35 16.36 19.59
C ALA A 44 10.38 17.32 18.89
N HIS A 45 10.88 18.17 17.99
CA HIS A 45 10.05 19.07 17.19
C HIS A 45 9.14 18.31 16.23
N ARG A 46 9.65 17.28 15.53
CA ARG A 46 8.82 16.43 14.66
C ARG A 46 7.75 15.68 15.44
N THR A 47 8.11 15.05 16.55
CA THR A 47 7.16 14.36 17.44
C THR A 47 6.12 15.34 17.99
N TYR A 48 6.52 16.56 18.37
CA TYR A 48 5.57 17.58 18.82
C TYR A 48 4.56 17.94 17.71
N LEU A 49 5.02 18.17 16.49
CA LEU A 49 4.14 18.47 15.35
C LEU A 49 3.22 17.28 15.02
N GLU A 50 3.75 16.07 15.07
CA GLU A 50 2.99 14.85 14.81
C GLU A 50 1.86 14.69 15.84
N VAL A 51 2.16 14.78 17.13
CA VAL A 51 1.15 14.70 18.19
C VAL A 51 0.18 15.88 18.09
N LYS A 52 0.66 17.10 17.84
CA LYS A 52 -0.20 18.28 17.71
C LYS A 52 -1.23 18.10 16.58
N ASN A 53 -0.80 17.56 15.45
CA ASN A 53 -1.65 17.42 14.27
C ASN A 53 -2.53 16.15 14.33
N ASN A 54 -2.04 15.08 14.98
CA ASN A 54 -2.66 13.75 14.92
C ASN A 54 -3.09 13.18 16.28
N TRP A 55 -3.17 14.00 17.34
CA TRP A 55 -3.58 13.51 18.67
C TRP A 55 -4.93 12.77 18.66
N ARG A 56 -5.86 13.16 17.77
CA ARG A 56 -7.16 12.48 17.61
C ARG A 56 -6.99 11.05 17.09
N ASN A 57 -6.02 10.81 16.21
CA ASN A 57 -5.69 9.47 15.74
C ASN A 57 -5.08 8.64 16.87
N ASP A 58 -4.19 9.23 17.67
CA ASP A 58 -3.49 8.52 18.76
C ASP A 58 -4.43 7.97 19.85
N ILE A 59 -5.58 8.63 20.03
CA ILE A 59 -6.63 8.24 20.99
C ILE A 59 -7.84 7.58 20.32
N GLY A 60 -7.81 7.36 19.00
CA GLY A 60 -8.87 6.66 18.26
C GLY A 60 -10.17 7.45 18.04
N LEU A 61 -10.14 8.79 18.11
CA LEU A 61 -11.33 9.62 17.81
C LEU A 61 -11.53 9.90 16.33
N GLU A 62 -10.44 10.07 15.59
CA GLU A 62 -10.49 10.43 14.16
C GLU A 62 -9.18 9.97 13.50
N PRO A 63 -9.22 9.31 12.33
CA PRO A 63 -8.04 8.80 11.63
C PRO A 63 -7.28 9.93 10.92
N THR A 64 -6.91 10.99 11.64
CA THR A 64 -6.26 12.21 11.10
C THR A 64 -4.99 11.96 10.29
N ARG A 65 -4.31 10.82 10.48
CA ARG A 65 -3.16 10.40 9.65
C ARG A 65 -3.55 9.85 8.28
N HIS A 66 -4.82 9.49 8.11
CA HIS A 66 -5.31 8.68 7.00
C HIS A 66 -6.57 9.23 6.34
N ILE A 67 -6.90 10.50 6.62
CA ILE A 67 -7.89 11.24 5.86
C ILE A 67 -7.18 12.06 4.78
N VAL A 68 -7.76 12.06 3.58
CA VAL A 68 -7.19 12.65 2.37
C VAL A 68 -8.22 13.53 1.67
N ALA A 69 -7.74 14.49 0.88
CA ALA A 69 -8.62 15.24 -0.01
C ALA A 69 -9.19 14.29 -1.09
N PRO A 70 -10.39 14.52 -1.61
CA PRO A 70 -10.97 13.66 -2.66
C PRO A 70 -10.37 13.90 -4.05
N ASP A 71 -9.64 15.00 -4.25
CA ASP A 71 -8.91 15.33 -5.47
C ASP A 71 -7.85 16.43 -5.20
N ASP A 72 -7.05 16.76 -6.22
CA ASP A 72 -6.03 17.83 -6.18
C ASP A 72 -6.50 19.18 -6.77
N SER A 73 -7.79 19.32 -7.11
CA SER A 73 -8.34 20.52 -7.77
C SER A 73 -8.38 21.74 -6.84
N GLY A 74 -8.42 21.49 -5.52
CA GLY A 74 -8.65 22.51 -4.50
C GLY A 74 -10.08 23.06 -4.48
N ALA A 75 -11.00 22.46 -5.25
CA ALA A 75 -12.42 22.77 -5.18
C ALA A 75 -13.03 22.26 -3.86
N VAL A 76 -14.16 22.84 -3.48
CA VAL A 76 -14.96 22.27 -2.38
C VAL A 76 -15.66 21.03 -2.94
N PRO A 77 -15.41 19.84 -2.38
CA PRO A 77 -16.01 18.61 -2.91
C PRO A 77 -17.52 18.56 -2.63
N ASP A 78 -18.22 17.74 -3.41
CA ASP A 78 -19.62 17.43 -3.13
C ASP A 78 -19.72 16.71 -1.77
N PRO A 79 -20.46 17.27 -0.79
CA PRO A 79 -20.66 16.60 0.49
C PRO A 79 -21.40 15.27 0.34
N GLU A 80 -22.21 15.06 -0.71
CA GLU A 80 -22.95 13.81 -0.97
C GLU A 80 -22.22 12.83 -1.89
N ARG A 81 -20.93 13.07 -2.18
CA ARG A 81 -20.12 12.12 -2.95
C ARG A 81 -20.13 10.74 -2.31
N GLY A 82 -20.19 9.72 -3.16
CA GLY A 82 -20.32 8.32 -2.80
C GLY A 82 -20.21 7.49 -4.06
N PHE A 83 -21.06 6.47 -4.20
CA PHE A 83 -21.14 5.68 -5.42
C PHE A 83 -21.96 6.39 -6.50
N VAL A 84 -21.43 6.43 -7.72
CA VAL A 84 -22.12 6.93 -8.90
C VAL A 84 -21.84 6.00 -10.09
N ALA A 85 -22.90 5.42 -10.65
CA ALA A 85 -22.82 4.68 -11.91
C ALA A 85 -23.11 5.62 -13.09
N HIS A 86 -22.13 5.79 -13.98
CA HIS A 86 -22.22 6.64 -15.16
C HIS A 86 -22.66 5.87 -16.41
N GLN A 87 -22.18 4.63 -16.55
CA GLN A 87 -22.47 3.71 -17.67
C GLN A 87 -22.77 2.30 -17.12
N PRO A 88 -23.87 2.10 -16.36
CA PRO A 88 -24.15 0.83 -15.67
C PRO A 88 -24.22 -0.37 -16.61
N GLU A 89 -24.58 -0.19 -17.88
CA GLU A 89 -24.60 -1.24 -18.90
C GLU A 89 -23.22 -1.71 -19.35
N ARG A 90 -22.15 -0.97 -19.02
CA ARG A 90 -20.75 -1.32 -19.32
C ARG A 90 -20.00 -1.85 -18.11
N MET A 91 -20.62 -1.83 -16.93
CA MET A 91 -20.06 -2.35 -15.68
C MET A 91 -19.84 -3.86 -15.78
N GLU A 92 -18.70 -4.33 -15.27
CA GLU A 92 -18.49 -5.75 -15.05
C GLU A 92 -19.50 -6.31 -14.05
N SER A 93 -20.12 -7.45 -14.38
CA SER A 93 -21.06 -8.12 -13.47
C SER A 93 -20.33 -8.89 -12.38
N GLY A 94 -20.75 -8.72 -11.14
CA GLY A 94 -20.19 -9.41 -9.98
C GLY A 94 -20.26 -8.56 -8.73
N TYR A 95 -19.32 -8.80 -7.82
CA TYR A 95 -19.19 -8.09 -6.56
C TYR A 95 -17.89 -7.32 -6.51
N THR A 96 -17.95 -6.12 -5.91
CA THR A 96 -16.79 -5.27 -5.67
C THR A 96 -16.45 -5.25 -4.19
N LEU A 97 -15.27 -5.76 -3.83
CA LEU A 97 -14.71 -5.70 -2.49
C LEU A 97 -13.81 -4.49 -2.36
N ILE A 98 -13.90 -3.81 -1.21
CA ILE A 98 -13.14 -2.62 -0.88
C ILE A 98 -12.43 -2.84 0.45
N ALA A 99 -11.11 -2.82 0.42
CA ALA A 99 -10.24 -2.97 1.57
C ALA A 99 -9.70 -1.61 1.99
N GLY A 100 -9.84 -1.27 3.27
CA GLY A 100 -9.24 -0.07 3.83
C GLY A 100 -9.79 0.32 5.18
N LEU A 101 -9.86 1.63 5.41
CA LEU A 101 -10.35 2.19 6.66
C LEU A 101 -11.87 2.20 6.73
N ASN A 102 -12.37 2.01 7.94
CA ASN A 102 -13.78 2.15 8.20
C ASN A 102 -14.20 3.63 8.24
N THR A 103 -15.26 3.96 7.52
CA THR A 103 -15.89 5.28 7.55
C THR A 103 -16.83 5.45 8.74
N ASP A 104 -17.19 4.36 9.42
CA ASP A 104 -17.96 4.38 10.67
C ASP A 104 -17.02 4.54 11.89
N PRO A 105 -17.09 5.65 12.64
CA PRO A 105 -16.28 5.85 13.84
C PRO A 105 -16.59 4.89 15.00
N GLU A 106 -17.75 4.23 15.00
CA GLU A 106 -18.15 3.30 16.06
C GLU A 106 -17.68 1.86 15.80
N GLY A 107 -17.30 1.53 14.57
CA GLY A 107 -16.84 0.21 14.15
C GLY A 107 -15.35 -0.07 14.36
N THR A 108 -14.88 -1.20 13.84
CA THR A 108 -13.44 -1.52 13.77
C THR A 108 -12.72 -0.50 12.90
N PHE A 109 -11.44 -0.22 13.19
CA PHE A 109 -10.66 0.79 12.46
C PHE A 109 -10.45 0.42 10.98
N HIS A 110 -10.28 -0.88 10.70
CA HIS A 110 -10.15 -1.45 9.38
C HIS A 110 -11.40 -2.26 9.04
N VAL A 111 -11.75 -2.34 7.76
CA VAL A 111 -12.90 -3.10 7.26
C VAL A 111 -12.65 -3.53 5.82
N VAL A 112 -13.21 -4.68 5.44
CA VAL A 112 -13.43 -5.04 4.04
C VAL A 112 -14.93 -4.98 3.79
N ARG A 113 -15.37 -4.21 2.79
CA ARG A 113 -16.80 -4.08 2.44
C ARG A 113 -17.05 -4.65 1.06
N MET A 114 -18.19 -5.29 0.85
CA MET A 114 -18.57 -5.86 -0.44
C MET A 114 -19.85 -5.22 -0.95
N TYR A 115 -19.83 -4.84 -2.22
CA TYR A 115 -20.91 -4.14 -2.90
C TYR A 115 -21.38 -4.94 -4.12
N ASP A 116 -22.67 -4.84 -4.41
CA ASP A 116 -23.24 -5.30 -5.67
C ASP A 116 -23.10 -4.25 -6.79
N ALA A 117 -23.60 -4.59 -7.98
CA ALA A 117 -23.60 -3.70 -9.15
C ALA A 117 -24.51 -2.46 -9.01
N GLN A 118 -25.40 -2.42 -8.03
CA GLN A 118 -26.19 -1.23 -7.70
C GLN A 118 -25.46 -0.30 -6.71
N GLY A 119 -24.31 -0.75 -6.20
CA GLY A 119 -23.53 -0.08 -5.19
C GLY A 119 -24.10 -0.22 -3.79
N GLU A 120 -25.03 -1.16 -3.58
CA GLU A 120 -25.54 -1.50 -2.26
C GLU A 120 -24.55 -2.42 -1.55
N GLU A 121 -24.33 -2.17 -0.26
CA GLU A 121 -23.48 -3.03 0.55
C GLU A 121 -24.21 -4.33 0.86
N VAL A 122 -23.64 -5.45 0.43
CA VAL A 122 -24.24 -6.78 0.59
C VAL A 122 -23.58 -7.60 1.70
N HIS A 123 -22.34 -7.26 2.08
CA HIS A 123 -21.63 -7.87 3.20
C HIS A 123 -20.45 -6.99 3.64
N HIS A 124 -19.95 -7.17 4.86
CA HIS A 124 -18.67 -6.62 5.28
C HIS A 124 -17.98 -7.51 6.33
N TRP A 125 -16.65 -7.44 6.37
CA TRP A 125 -15.80 -8.07 7.38
C TRP A 125 -15.20 -7.00 8.28
N PRO A 126 -15.64 -6.90 9.56
CA PRO A 126 -14.97 -6.08 10.55
C PRO A 126 -13.55 -6.62 10.79
N VAL A 127 -12.53 -5.78 10.61
CA VAL A 127 -11.13 -6.21 10.81
C VAL A 127 -10.60 -5.62 12.12
N ALA A 128 -10.80 -6.36 13.20
CA ALA A 128 -10.42 -5.98 14.55
C ALA A 128 -8.92 -6.20 14.82
N TYR A 129 -8.05 -5.41 14.17
CA TYR A 129 -6.58 -5.57 14.25
C TYR A 129 -6.06 -5.74 15.69
N GLY A 130 -6.59 -4.98 16.66
CA GLY A 130 -6.15 -5.03 18.06
C GLY A 130 -6.47 -6.33 18.79
N GLU A 131 -7.39 -7.15 18.24
CA GLU A 131 -7.68 -8.50 18.72
C GLU A 131 -6.75 -9.54 18.11
N ILE A 132 -6.12 -9.23 16.98
CA ILE A 132 -5.16 -10.09 16.26
C ILE A 132 -3.73 -9.83 16.76
N ASP A 133 -3.31 -8.57 16.78
CA ASP A 133 -2.01 -8.12 17.31
C ASP A 133 -2.20 -7.05 18.38
N SER A 134 -1.71 -7.35 19.59
CA SER A 134 -1.77 -6.46 20.75
C SER A 134 -0.56 -5.52 20.89
N GLN A 135 0.49 -5.69 20.07
CA GLN A 135 1.69 -4.87 20.15
C GLN A 135 1.53 -3.53 19.42
N ASN A 136 0.87 -3.55 18.27
CA ASN A 136 0.60 -2.35 17.50
C ASN A 136 -0.84 -1.88 17.69
N LYS A 137 -1.00 -0.56 17.66
CA LYS A 137 -2.33 0.05 17.68
C LYS A 137 -2.92 0.03 16.27
N PRO A 138 -4.22 -0.30 16.09
CA PRO A 138 -4.87 -0.27 14.79
C PRO A 138 -4.71 1.05 14.04
N GLN A 139 -4.68 2.17 14.79
CA GLN A 139 -4.56 3.51 14.22
C GLN A 139 -3.18 3.83 13.60
N ASN A 140 -2.20 2.97 13.84
CA ASN A 140 -0.84 3.08 13.32
C ASN A 140 -0.53 2.01 12.27
N THR A 141 -1.51 1.21 11.88
CA THR A 141 -1.39 0.21 10.81
C THR A 141 -2.32 0.58 9.66
N MET A 142 -2.07 0.01 8.49
CA MET A 142 -2.93 0.18 7.32
C MET A 142 -3.15 -1.20 6.70
N LEU A 143 -4.41 -1.66 6.66
CA LEU A 143 -4.78 -2.84 5.87
C LEU A 143 -4.38 -2.56 4.43
N HIS A 144 -3.57 -3.42 3.80
CA HIS A 144 -3.02 -3.15 2.47
C HIS A 144 -3.20 -4.33 1.51
N GLY A 145 -2.77 -5.53 1.90
CA GLY A 145 -3.04 -6.74 1.13
C GLY A 145 -4.34 -7.37 1.57
N MET A 146 -5.15 -7.80 0.60
CA MET A 146 -6.37 -8.55 0.81
C MET A 146 -6.42 -9.72 -0.18
N GLU A 147 -6.94 -10.86 0.28
CA GLU A 147 -7.35 -11.97 -0.57
C GLU A 147 -8.73 -12.46 -0.12
N VAL A 148 -9.57 -12.92 -1.06
CA VAL A 148 -10.91 -13.43 -0.77
C VAL A 148 -11.00 -14.87 -1.24
N PHE A 149 -11.65 -15.72 -0.45
CA PHE A 149 -11.79 -17.14 -0.71
C PHE A 149 -13.22 -17.49 -1.09
N GLU A 150 -13.37 -18.58 -1.82
CA GLU A 150 -14.64 -19.07 -2.34
C GLU A 150 -15.63 -19.47 -1.21
N ASP A 151 -15.11 -19.76 0.00
CA ASP A 151 -15.88 -20.04 1.21
C ASP A 151 -16.38 -18.77 1.95
N GLY A 152 -16.04 -17.58 1.44
CA GLY A 152 -16.40 -16.29 2.05
C GLY A 152 -15.47 -15.80 3.15
N SER A 153 -14.39 -16.52 3.44
CA SER A 153 -13.30 -16.02 4.28
C SER A 153 -12.43 -15.02 3.51
N ILE A 154 -11.64 -14.23 4.23
CA ILE A 154 -10.66 -13.30 3.66
C ILE A 154 -9.31 -13.48 4.34
N ALA A 155 -8.21 -13.21 3.63
CA ALA A 155 -6.89 -13.03 4.24
C ALA A 155 -6.42 -11.59 4.07
N VAL A 156 -5.70 -11.07 5.08
CA VAL A 156 -5.32 -9.66 5.16
C VAL A 156 -3.90 -9.46 5.67
N THR A 157 -3.21 -8.44 5.14
CA THR A 157 -1.91 -7.95 5.63
C THR A 157 -1.93 -6.45 5.92
N PHE A 158 -0.96 -5.97 6.70
CA PHE A 158 -0.95 -4.59 7.17
C PHE A 158 0.41 -3.91 7.06
N ASP A 159 0.47 -2.75 6.38
CA ASP A 159 1.64 -1.88 6.47
C ASP A 159 1.82 -1.33 7.87
N SER A 160 3.08 -1.25 8.31
CA SER A 160 3.45 -0.83 9.68
C SER A 160 2.80 -1.67 10.79
N GLY A 161 2.11 -2.75 10.43
CA GLY A 161 1.67 -3.83 11.32
C GLY A 161 2.63 -5.01 11.25
N GLN A 162 2.24 -6.10 11.89
CA GLN A 162 3.01 -7.34 11.93
C GLN A 162 2.10 -8.56 11.83
N VAL A 163 1.15 -8.55 10.89
CA VAL A 163 0.13 -9.60 10.80
C VAL A 163 -0.13 -9.96 9.35
N LEU A 164 -0.14 -11.28 9.09
CA LEU A 164 -0.95 -11.92 8.07
C LEU A 164 -2.00 -12.77 8.79
N ALA A 165 -3.27 -12.65 8.45
CA ALA A 165 -4.34 -13.43 9.08
C ALA A 165 -5.41 -13.83 8.07
N ARG A 166 -6.02 -15.01 8.25
CA ARG A 166 -7.27 -15.39 7.58
C ARG A 166 -8.43 -15.25 8.56
N LEU A 167 -9.48 -14.57 8.13
CA LEU A 167 -10.67 -14.24 8.90
C LEU A 167 -11.89 -14.93 8.29
N ASP A 168 -12.76 -15.46 9.13
CA ASP A 168 -14.04 -16.02 8.68
C ASP A 168 -15.00 -14.93 8.15
N THR A 169 -16.20 -15.32 7.73
CA THR A 169 -17.25 -14.42 7.21
C THR A 169 -17.67 -13.32 8.19
N CYS A 170 -17.40 -13.47 9.49
CA CYS A 170 -17.71 -12.51 10.54
C CYS A 170 -16.49 -11.68 10.98
N GLY A 171 -15.34 -11.81 10.31
CA GLY A 171 -14.10 -11.12 10.65
C GLY A 171 -13.35 -11.73 11.84
N GLN A 172 -13.71 -12.93 12.30
CA GLN A 172 -13.01 -13.62 13.38
C GLN A 172 -11.80 -14.37 12.84
N PRO A 173 -10.63 -14.34 13.52
CA PRO A 173 -9.45 -15.04 13.04
C PRO A 173 -9.64 -16.56 13.02
N LEU A 174 -9.51 -17.16 11.83
CA LEU A 174 -9.30 -18.60 11.67
C LEU A 174 -7.88 -18.96 12.09
N TRP A 175 -6.91 -18.14 11.65
CA TRP A 175 -5.53 -18.18 12.09
C TRP A 175 -4.88 -16.80 11.94
N SER A 176 -3.75 -16.61 12.63
CA SER A 176 -2.94 -15.39 12.54
C SER A 176 -1.45 -15.72 12.61
N ASN A 177 -0.67 -15.18 11.67
CA ASN A 177 0.78 -15.25 11.64
C ASN A 177 1.35 -13.85 11.96
N ILE A 178 1.91 -13.72 13.17
CA ILE A 178 2.43 -12.42 13.67
C ILE A 178 3.89 -12.27 13.25
N ALA A 179 4.10 -11.66 12.09
CA ALA A 179 5.40 -11.24 11.60
C ALA A 179 5.24 -10.03 10.67
N ALA A 180 6.33 -9.34 10.31
CA ALA A 180 6.31 -8.07 9.58
C ALA A 180 5.90 -8.17 8.09
N PHE A 181 4.75 -8.79 7.81
CA PHE A 181 4.10 -8.85 6.50
C PHE A 181 3.58 -7.47 6.08
N HIS A 182 3.62 -7.14 4.79
CA HIS A 182 3.22 -5.83 4.30
C HIS A 182 2.85 -5.79 2.80
N HIS A 183 2.21 -4.70 2.40
CA HIS A 183 1.87 -4.35 1.02
C HIS A 183 0.86 -5.25 0.29
N SER A 184 1.31 -6.41 -0.18
CA SER A 184 0.54 -7.25 -1.12
C SER A 184 0.21 -8.62 -0.54
N LEU A 185 -0.76 -9.29 -1.16
CA LEU A 185 -1.17 -10.66 -0.86
C LEU A 185 -1.73 -11.28 -2.15
N ALA A 186 -1.21 -12.42 -2.56
CA ALA A 186 -1.64 -13.15 -3.75
C ALA A 186 -1.65 -14.66 -3.49
N ARG A 187 -2.53 -15.42 -4.14
CA ARG A 187 -2.53 -16.90 -4.10
C ARG A 187 -1.64 -17.47 -5.19
N ASP A 188 -1.00 -18.61 -4.93
CA ASP A 188 -0.24 -19.35 -5.95
C ASP A 188 -1.07 -20.37 -6.75
N GLY A 189 -2.33 -20.58 -6.36
CA GLY A 189 -3.18 -21.62 -6.94
C GLY A 189 -2.84 -23.04 -6.49
N GLU A 190 -1.87 -23.20 -5.57
CA GLU A 190 -1.42 -24.49 -5.01
C GLU A 190 -1.64 -24.57 -3.49
N GLY A 191 -2.44 -23.65 -2.92
CA GLY A 191 -2.81 -23.64 -1.50
C GLY A 191 -1.92 -22.75 -0.62
N HIS A 192 -1.14 -21.84 -1.21
CA HIS A 192 -0.36 -20.87 -0.45
C HIS A 192 -0.67 -19.42 -0.81
N LEU A 193 -0.51 -18.57 0.18
CA LEU A 193 -0.49 -17.12 0.09
C LEU A 193 0.95 -16.63 0.00
N LEU A 194 1.23 -15.74 -0.96
CA LEU A 194 2.49 -15.03 -1.11
C LEU A 194 2.32 -13.60 -0.62
N SER A 195 3.28 -13.16 0.20
CA SER A 195 3.37 -11.76 0.63
C SER A 195 4.81 -11.42 0.98
N TRP A 196 5.11 -10.13 0.99
CA TRP A 196 6.38 -9.64 1.51
C TRP A 196 6.37 -9.61 3.04
N ARG A 197 7.44 -10.14 3.63
CA ARG A 197 7.77 -10.06 5.05
C ARG A 197 9.16 -9.48 5.23
N GLU A 198 9.25 -8.25 5.69
CA GLU A 198 10.50 -7.45 5.65
C GLU A 198 11.10 -7.36 4.23
N GLU A 199 12.13 -8.12 3.92
CA GLU A 199 12.70 -8.24 2.56
C GLU A 199 12.71 -9.71 2.10
N LEU A 200 11.80 -10.52 2.64
CA LEU A 200 11.55 -11.91 2.24
C LEU A 200 10.22 -11.99 1.51
N ILE A 201 10.15 -12.81 0.46
CA ILE A 201 8.86 -13.30 -0.05
C ILE A 201 8.56 -14.57 0.73
N SER A 202 7.39 -14.63 1.35
CA SER A 202 6.97 -15.76 2.19
C SER A 202 5.77 -16.45 1.56
N TRP A 203 5.85 -17.78 1.41
CA TRP A 203 4.72 -18.64 1.10
C TRP A 203 4.15 -19.15 2.43
N VAL A 204 2.86 -18.90 2.63
CA VAL A 204 2.13 -19.26 3.83
C VAL A 204 0.97 -20.17 3.43
N ASP A 205 0.89 -21.35 4.02
CA ASP A 205 -0.21 -22.29 3.79
C ASP A 205 -1.56 -21.64 4.14
N GLU A 206 -2.50 -21.60 3.20
CA GLU A 206 -3.72 -20.80 3.31
C GLU A 206 -4.70 -21.33 4.38
N GLU A 207 -4.55 -22.59 4.77
CA GLU A 207 -5.40 -23.27 5.76
C GLU A 207 -4.85 -23.15 7.19
N SER A 208 -3.54 -23.34 7.36
CA SER A 208 -2.88 -23.36 8.68
C SER A 208 -2.24 -22.04 9.10
N GLY A 209 -1.91 -21.17 8.14
CA GLY A 209 -1.15 -19.94 8.39
C GLY A 209 0.34 -20.17 8.65
N GLU A 210 0.86 -21.40 8.47
CA GLU A 210 2.27 -21.72 8.66
C GLU A 210 3.12 -21.25 7.46
N GLU A 211 4.26 -20.61 7.73
CA GLU A 211 5.22 -20.25 6.69
C GLU A 211 5.97 -21.51 6.23
N VAL A 212 5.78 -21.90 4.96
CA VAL A 212 6.32 -23.14 4.40
C VAL A 212 7.60 -22.91 3.60
N ARG A 213 7.79 -21.71 3.05
CA ARG A 213 8.93 -21.35 2.20
C ARG A 213 9.18 -19.85 2.26
N THR A 214 10.46 -19.47 2.14
CA THR A 214 10.86 -18.07 1.97
C THR A 214 11.88 -17.91 0.84
N LEU A 215 11.88 -16.73 0.24
CA LEU A 215 12.87 -16.29 -0.73
C LEU A 215 13.44 -14.93 -0.30
N ASP A 216 14.73 -14.90 0.01
CA ASP A 216 15.41 -13.70 0.53
C ASP A 216 15.87 -12.79 -0.60
N LEU A 217 15.44 -11.52 -0.57
CA LEU A 217 15.80 -10.53 -1.58
C LEU A 217 17.31 -10.26 -1.60
N ARG A 218 17.99 -10.13 -0.46
CA ARG A 218 19.41 -9.75 -0.39
C ARG A 218 20.36 -10.92 -0.54
N GLU A 219 20.01 -12.06 0.03
CA GLU A 219 20.89 -13.22 0.09
C GLU A 219 20.70 -14.13 -1.11
N THR A 220 19.48 -14.22 -1.66
CA THR A 220 19.16 -15.09 -2.79
C THR A 220 18.94 -14.28 -4.07
N ILE A 221 17.95 -13.38 -4.12
CA ILE A 221 17.62 -12.67 -5.37
C ILE A 221 18.78 -11.77 -5.81
N VAL A 222 19.31 -10.88 -4.97
CA VAL A 222 20.43 -10.00 -5.35
C VAL A 222 21.65 -10.78 -5.89
N ARG A 223 21.82 -12.04 -5.46
CA ARG A 223 22.96 -12.88 -5.82
C ARG A 223 22.66 -13.96 -6.88
N GLY A 224 21.42 -14.04 -7.37
CA GLY A 224 20.94 -15.17 -8.18
C GLY A 224 21.75 -15.44 -9.45
N ASN A 225 22.03 -14.40 -10.24
CA ASN A 225 22.78 -14.52 -11.50
C ASN A 225 24.11 -13.73 -11.49
N ASP A 226 24.94 -14.01 -10.48
CA ASP A 226 26.29 -13.46 -10.30
C ASP A 226 26.35 -11.91 -10.27
N LYS A 227 27.39 -11.29 -10.84
CA LYS A 227 27.65 -9.85 -10.73
C LYS A 227 26.76 -8.96 -11.57
N ALA A 228 26.11 -9.49 -12.62
CA ALA A 228 25.23 -8.70 -13.47
C ALA A 228 23.94 -8.33 -12.72
N GLN A 229 23.24 -9.33 -12.17
CA GLN A 229 22.04 -9.13 -11.36
C GLN A 229 22.32 -8.30 -10.11
N GLN A 230 23.42 -8.60 -9.42
CA GLN A 230 23.87 -7.78 -8.28
C GLN A 230 24.06 -6.31 -8.68
N GLY A 231 24.63 -6.04 -9.86
CA GLY A 231 24.85 -4.68 -10.34
C GLY A 231 23.56 -3.86 -10.53
N TYR A 232 22.46 -4.50 -10.94
CA TYR A 232 21.16 -3.84 -11.09
C TYR A 232 20.49 -3.55 -9.75
N LEU A 233 20.69 -4.42 -8.75
CA LEU A 233 20.01 -4.31 -7.46
C LEU A 233 20.83 -3.50 -6.43
N ASP A 234 22.17 -3.46 -6.53
CA ASP A 234 23.05 -2.72 -5.63
C ASP A 234 23.21 -1.22 -5.98
N ILE A 235 22.35 -0.67 -6.84
CA ILE A 235 22.41 0.74 -7.28
C ILE A 235 22.28 1.71 -6.09
N ARG A 236 21.50 1.35 -5.07
CA ARG A 236 21.25 2.19 -3.90
C ARG A 236 22.15 1.83 -2.71
N THR A 237 23.44 1.79 -2.97
CA THR A 237 24.48 1.52 -1.96
C THR A 237 25.40 2.71 -1.71
N VAL A 238 26.00 2.75 -0.52
CA VAL A 238 26.97 3.77 -0.11
C VAL A 238 28.37 3.20 -0.29
N THR A 239 29.19 3.92 -1.06
CA THR A 239 30.60 3.58 -1.26
C THR A 239 31.37 3.73 0.05
N PRO A 240 32.17 2.72 0.46
CA PRO A 240 33.02 2.84 1.64
C PRO A 240 34.13 3.87 1.45
N GLU A 241 34.52 4.57 2.52
CA GLU A 241 35.57 5.59 2.47
C GLU A 241 36.98 5.03 2.72
N LYS A 242 37.06 3.84 3.35
CA LYS A 242 38.33 3.20 3.69
C LYS A 242 38.42 1.78 3.13
N ALA A 243 39.63 1.39 2.74
CA ALA A 243 39.92 0.01 2.38
C ALA A 243 39.62 -0.94 3.56
N GLY A 244 38.72 -1.91 3.34
CA GLY A 244 38.29 -2.88 4.35
C GLY A 244 36.90 -2.64 4.95
N GLU A 245 36.28 -1.48 4.69
CA GLU A 245 34.87 -1.25 4.98
C GLU A 245 33.97 -1.96 3.96
N ARG A 246 32.77 -2.39 4.39
CA ARG A 246 31.79 -3.07 3.52
C ARG A 246 30.86 -2.05 2.86
N VAL A 247 30.45 -2.35 1.62
CA VAL A 247 29.34 -1.66 0.96
C VAL A 247 28.09 -1.86 1.81
N ARG A 248 27.30 -0.80 1.99
CA ARG A 248 26.04 -0.82 2.73
C ARG A 248 24.92 -0.25 1.89
N TYR A 249 23.72 -0.76 2.03
CA TYR A 249 22.55 -0.13 1.44
C TYR A 249 22.22 1.20 2.13
N VAL A 250 21.55 2.08 1.41
CA VAL A 250 20.83 3.21 2.01
C VAL A 250 19.62 2.70 2.79
N ASP A 251 18.99 3.58 3.56
CA ASP A 251 17.72 3.26 4.21
C ASP A 251 16.64 3.00 3.15
N ASP A 252 15.89 1.91 3.33
CA ASP A 252 14.87 1.43 2.38
C ASP A 252 15.34 1.43 0.91
N PRO A 253 16.30 0.56 0.55
CA PRO A 253 16.94 0.60 -0.77
C PRO A 253 16.06 0.03 -1.89
N PHE A 254 15.13 -0.86 -1.56
CA PHE A 254 14.31 -1.60 -2.52
C PHE A 254 12.85 -1.19 -2.47
N HIS A 255 12.30 -1.06 -1.25
CA HIS A 255 10.87 -0.93 -0.98
C HIS A 255 10.03 -1.92 -1.80
N PRO A 256 10.19 -3.23 -1.55
CA PRO A 256 9.37 -4.23 -2.21
C PRO A 256 7.90 -4.00 -1.84
N ASN A 257 7.05 -3.88 -2.85
CA ASN A 257 5.65 -3.54 -2.65
C ASN A 257 4.68 -4.48 -3.36
N ASP A 258 5.19 -5.43 -4.15
CA ASP A 258 4.35 -6.45 -4.74
C ASP A 258 5.13 -7.74 -5.06
N ALA A 259 4.45 -8.88 -4.94
CA ALA A 259 4.95 -10.22 -5.25
C ALA A 259 3.76 -11.12 -5.64
N GLU A 260 3.70 -11.52 -6.91
CA GLU A 260 2.66 -12.37 -7.47
C GLU A 260 3.29 -13.59 -8.19
N PRO A 261 2.81 -14.82 -7.95
CA PRO A 261 3.27 -15.99 -8.69
C PRO A 261 2.57 -16.10 -10.05
N LEU A 262 3.31 -16.54 -11.07
CA LEU A 262 2.74 -16.90 -12.36
C LEU A 262 1.88 -18.16 -12.21
N LEU A 263 0.56 -17.98 -12.26
CA LEU A 263 -0.37 -19.10 -12.16
C LEU A 263 -0.22 -20.07 -13.33
N ALA A 264 -0.43 -21.36 -13.07
CA ALA A 264 -0.27 -22.42 -14.06
C ALA A 264 -1.15 -22.22 -15.32
N GLU A 265 -2.34 -21.64 -15.15
CA GLU A 265 -3.26 -21.34 -16.27
C GLU A 265 -2.78 -20.23 -17.20
N MET A 266 -1.91 -19.32 -16.73
CA MET A 266 -1.33 -18.25 -17.54
C MET A 266 0.04 -18.63 -18.13
N ALA A 267 0.71 -19.64 -17.58
CA ALA A 267 2.10 -19.97 -17.92
C ALA A 267 2.33 -20.24 -19.43
N GLU A 268 1.35 -20.82 -20.14
CA GLU A 268 1.48 -21.07 -21.59
C GLU A 268 1.64 -19.77 -22.41
N ALA A 269 1.11 -18.65 -21.92
CA ALA A 269 1.24 -17.34 -22.58
C ALA A 269 2.62 -16.69 -22.39
N PHE A 270 3.42 -17.18 -21.44
CA PHE A 270 4.75 -16.68 -21.10
C PHE A 270 5.84 -17.73 -21.41
N PRO A 271 6.23 -17.95 -22.68
CA PRO A 271 7.17 -19.01 -23.07
C PRO A 271 8.60 -18.86 -22.51
N MET A 272 8.90 -17.72 -21.89
CA MET A 272 10.17 -17.43 -21.22
C MET A 272 10.15 -17.70 -19.70
N PHE A 273 8.98 -17.99 -19.13
CA PHE A 273 8.77 -18.22 -17.71
C PHE A 273 8.18 -19.62 -17.47
N GLU A 274 8.10 -20.01 -16.20
CA GLU A 274 7.52 -21.24 -15.71
C GLU A 274 6.46 -20.91 -14.67
N ALA A 275 5.43 -21.76 -14.55
CA ALA A 275 4.45 -21.63 -13.47
C ALA A 275 5.16 -21.58 -12.11
N GLY A 276 4.74 -20.66 -11.24
CA GLY A 276 5.37 -20.39 -9.95
C GLY A 276 6.52 -19.38 -10.00
N ASP A 277 7.00 -18.93 -11.17
CA ASP A 277 7.90 -17.78 -11.26
C ASP A 277 7.24 -16.55 -10.65
N VAL A 278 7.98 -15.76 -9.87
CA VAL A 278 7.41 -14.66 -9.08
C VAL A 278 7.69 -13.32 -9.73
N LEU A 279 6.63 -12.61 -10.11
CA LEU A 279 6.66 -11.21 -10.51
C LEU A 279 6.79 -10.34 -9.26
N ILE A 280 7.76 -9.44 -9.24
CA ILE A 280 8.05 -8.56 -8.11
C ILE A 280 8.15 -7.10 -8.54
N SER A 281 7.74 -6.20 -7.66
CA SER A 281 7.96 -4.76 -7.80
C SER A 281 8.87 -4.22 -6.69
N LEU A 282 9.96 -3.56 -7.10
CA LEU A 282 10.90 -2.84 -6.23
C LEU A 282 10.80 -1.33 -6.52
N ARG A 283 9.97 -0.64 -5.73
CA ARG A 283 9.59 0.75 -5.97
C ARG A 283 10.77 1.71 -6.00
N GLU A 284 11.75 1.52 -5.11
CA GLU A 284 12.86 2.46 -4.97
C GLU A 284 13.90 2.37 -6.10
N LEU A 285 13.83 1.29 -6.90
CA LEU A 285 14.63 1.08 -8.11
C LEU A 285 13.85 1.34 -9.40
N ASN A 286 12.56 1.64 -9.31
CA ASN A 286 11.62 1.66 -10.44
C ASN A 286 11.68 0.36 -11.26
N LEU A 287 11.86 -0.79 -10.60
CA LEU A 287 12.14 -2.06 -11.24
C LEU A 287 10.99 -3.04 -11.02
N VAL A 288 10.56 -3.67 -12.12
CA VAL A 288 9.70 -4.84 -12.11
C VAL A 288 10.52 -6.01 -12.66
N ALA A 289 10.42 -7.19 -12.06
CA ALA A 289 11.16 -8.37 -12.49
C ALA A 289 10.37 -9.66 -12.27
N VAL A 290 10.68 -10.68 -13.08
CA VAL A 290 10.20 -12.05 -12.90
C VAL A 290 11.38 -12.89 -12.42
N VAL A 291 11.20 -13.57 -11.29
CA VAL A 291 12.25 -14.26 -10.53
C VAL A 291 11.91 -15.73 -10.42
N ASP A 292 12.90 -16.56 -10.73
CA ASP A 292 12.87 -17.99 -10.40
C ASP A 292 12.93 -18.16 -8.87
N PRO A 293 11.90 -18.72 -8.23
CA PRO A 293 11.82 -18.71 -6.78
C PRO A 293 12.80 -19.69 -6.13
N ASP A 294 13.33 -20.68 -6.86
CA ASP A 294 14.26 -21.69 -6.33
C ASP A 294 15.70 -21.17 -6.31
N THR A 295 16.06 -20.38 -7.33
CA THR A 295 17.43 -19.93 -7.54
C THR A 295 17.63 -18.44 -7.27
N GLY A 296 16.55 -17.65 -7.24
CA GLY A 296 16.59 -16.19 -7.18
C GLY A 296 17.06 -15.53 -8.47
N VAL A 297 17.21 -16.26 -9.57
CA VAL A 297 17.61 -15.70 -10.86
C VAL A 297 16.48 -14.84 -11.42
N MET A 298 16.76 -13.58 -11.77
CA MET A 298 15.81 -12.77 -12.55
C MET A 298 15.79 -13.30 -13.99
N LYS A 299 14.69 -13.95 -14.38
CA LYS A 299 14.42 -14.43 -15.74
C LYS A 299 14.10 -13.27 -16.69
N TRP A 300 13.51 -12.20 -16.17
CA TRP A 300 13.26 -10.94 -16.86
C TRP A 300 13.25 -9.78 -15.86
N TRP A 301 13.63 -8.58 -16.31
CA TRP A 301 13.51 -7.35 -15.52
C TRP A 301 13.48 -6.13 -16.42
N GLN A 302 12.84 -5.08 -15.94
CA GLN A 302 12.80 -3.80 -16.63
C GLN A 302 12.74 -2.63 -15.64
N HIS A 303 13.50 -1.58 -15.94
CA HIS A 303 13.36 -0.29 -15.26
C HIS A 303 12.48 0.63 -16.10
N GLY A 304 11.35 1.04 -15.55
CA GLY A 304 10.45 2.00 -16.20
C GLY A 304 9.88 1.53 -17.56
N PRO A 305 9.16 2.38 -18.32
CA PRO A 305 9.05 3.84 -18.20
C PRO A 305 8.06 4.33 -17.14
N TRP A 306 7.78 3.52 -16.12
CA TRP A 306 7.16 3.88 -14.85
C TRP A 306 8.15 4.50 -13.83
N PHE A 307 7.59 5.18 -12.84
CA PHE A 307 8.32 5.80 -11.73
C PHE A 307 7.53 5.61 -10.43
N LYS A 308 8.16 4.93 -9.46
CA LYS A 308 7.57 4.57 -8.16
C LYS A 308 6.34 3.66 -8.25
N GLN A 309 6.35 2.73 -9.19
CA GLN A 309 5.25 1.81 -9.51
C GLN A 309 4.82 0.90 -8.37
N HIS A 310 3.60 0.40 -8.46
CA HIS A 310 2.99 -0.65 -7.63
C HIS A 310 2.31 -1.70 -8.54
N ASP A 311 1.85 -2.78 -7.90
CA ASP A 311 0.84 -3.70 -8.42
C ASP A 311 1.08 -4.20 -9.87
N PRO A 312 2.26 -4.76 -10.21
CA PRO A 312 2.41 -5.41 -11.49
C PRO A 312 1.70 -6.78 -11.49
N ASP A 313 0.89 -7.04 -12.50
CA ASP A 313 0.15 -8.33 -12.60
C ASP A 313 0.46 -9.04 -13.90
N PHE A 314 0.53 -10.38 -13.84
CA PHE A 314 0.49 -11.18 -15.05
C PHE A 314 -0.88 -11.10 -15.72
N GLN A 315 -0.89 -10.98 -17.04
CA GLN A 315 -2.11 -10.99 -17.83
C GLN A 315 -2.23 -12.27 -18.67
N PRO A 316 -3.44 -12.80 -18.88
CA PRO A 316 -3.66 -14.04 -19.66
C PRO A 316 -3.17 -13.99 -21.10
N ASP A 317 -2.93 -12.80 -21.65
CA ASP A 317 -2.42 -12.59 -23.01
C ASP A 317 -0.89 -12.63 -23.12
N GLY A 318 -0.18 -12.95 -22.04
CA GLY A 318 1.28 -13.02 -22.02
C GLY A 318 1.97 -11.67 -21.81
N THR A 319 1.21 -10.65 -21.37
CA THR A 319 1.74 -9.33 -21.01
C THR A 319 1.71 -9.11 -19.50
N ILE A 320 2.39 -8.07 -19.03
CA ILE A 320 2.37 -7.65 -17.62
C ILE A 320 1.79 -6.24 -17.59
N THR A 321 0.80 -6.00 -16.73
CA THR A 321 0.34 -4.64 -16.42
C THR A 321 1.12 -4.08 -15.23
N VAL A 322 1.25 -2.76 -15.12
CA VAL A 322 1.99 -2.09 -14.06
C VAL A 322 1.28 -0.79 -13.68
N PHE A 323 0.98 -0.60 -12.39
CA PHE A 323 0.48 0.66 -11.88
C PHE A 323 1.62 1.66 -11.71
N ASP A 324 1.75 2.60 -12.64
CA ASP A 324 2.72 3.69 -12.54
C ASP A 324 2.14 4.87 -11.75
N ASN A 325 2.60 5.05 -10.52
CA ASN A 325 2.20 6.21 -9.71
C ASN A 325 2.62 7.54 -10.33
N GLY A 326 3.76 7.58 -11.04
CA GLY A 326 4.31 8.83 -11.55
C GLY A 326 4.51 9.86 -10.43
N THR A 327 5.03 9.45 -9.26
CA THR A 327 5.08 10.30 -8.06
C THR A 327 5.65 11.70 -8.34
N GLY A 328 4.86 12.73 -8.03
CA GLY A 328 5.24 14.13 -8.22
C GLY A 328 4.98 14.68 -9.63
N THR A 329 4.40 13.89 -10.54
CA THR A 329 4.01 14.35 -11.89
C THR A 329 2.56 14.84 -11.96
N GLY A 330 1.72 14.46 -10.98
CA GLY A 330 0.29 14.78 -10.96
C GLY A 330 -0.58 13.88 -11.84
N ARG A 331 -0.04 12.75 -12.34
CA ARG A 331 -0.75 11.78 -13.18
C ARG A 331 -0.22 10.37 -12.92
N SER A 332 -1.12 9.43 -12.64
CA SER A 332 -0.81 8.01 -12.59
C SER A 332 -1.21 7.34 -13.90
N ARG A 333 -0.66 6.16 -14.18
CA ARG A 333 -0.86 5.44 -15.44
C ARG A 333 -0.91 3.94 -15.22
N ILE A 334 -1.71 3.24 -16.00
CA ILE A 334 -1.65 1.80 -16.17
C ILE A 334 -0.85 1.52 -17.43
N MET A 335 0.30 0.88 -17.25
CA MET A 335 1.20 0.52 -18.34
C MET A 335 1.04 -0.97 -18.63
N ARG A 336 1.19 -1.39 -19.89
CA ARG A 336 1.27 -2.80 -20.29
C ARG A 336 2.62 -3.04 -20.95
N VAL A 337 3.29 -4.13 -20.59
CA VAL A 337 4.57 -4.54 -21.16
C VAL A 337 4.52 -5.97 -21.64
N ASP A 338 5.00 -6.20 -22.85
CA ASP A 338 5.26 -7.54 -23.39
C ASP A 338 6.71 -7.92 -23.04
N PRO A 339 6.95 -8.89 -22.14
CA PRO A 339 8.29 -9.27 -21.73
C PRO A 339 9.09 -9.97 -22.85
N GLY A 340 8.43 -10.52 -23.87
CA GLY A 340 9.06 -11.19 -25.00
C GLY A 340 9.56 -10.24 -26.08
N THR A 341 8.83 -9.15 -26.32
CA THR A 341 9.18 -8.15 -27.35
C THR A 341 9.77 -6.86 -26.78
N GLY A 342 9.56 -6.59 -25.48
CA GLY A 342 9.90 -5.33 -24.83
C GLY A 342 8.98 -4.16 -25.22
N LYS A 343 7.87 -4.43 -25.90
CA LYS A 343 6.88 -3.40 -26.26
C LYS A 343 6.17 -2.90 -25.01
N VAL A 344 6.06 -1.59 -24.86
CA VAL A 344 5.32 -0.94 -23.76
C VAL A 344 4.20 -0.07 -24.33
N THR A 345 3.01 -0.16 -23.75
CA THR A 345 1.83 0.68 -24.04
C THR A 345 1.28 1.33 -22.78
N GLU A 346 0.67 2.51 -22.92
CA GLU A 346 -0.11 3.16 -21.87
C GLU A 346 -1.57 2.76 -22.10
N GLU A 347 -2.13 1.95 -21.19
CA GLU A 347 -3.51 1.45 -21.27
C GLU A 347 -4.49 2.51 -20.78
N PHE A 348 -4.14 3.19 -19.70
CA PHE A 348 -4.91 4.29 -19.14
C PHE A 348 -4.01 5.24 -18.38
N ALA A 349 -4.36 6.53 -18.35
CA ALA A 349 -3.61 7.52 -17.60
C ALA A 349 -4.46 8.71 -17.17
N GLY A 350 -5.79 8.54 -17.17
CA GLY A 350 -6.73 9.64 -16.96
C GLY A 350 -6.78 10.67 -18.07
N SER A 351 -7.80 11.51 -18.00
CA SER A 351 -8.06 12.67 -18.85
C SER A 351 -8.48 13.87 -17.99
N ASP A 352 -8.86 15.00 -18.63
CA ASP A 352 -9.44 16.13 -17.91
C ASP A 352 -10.83 15.79 -17.33
N GLU A 353 -11.58 14.90 -17.99
CA GLU A 353 -12.89 14.42 -17.56
C GLU A 353 -12.80 13.33 -16.49
N VAL A 354 -11.78 12.47 -16.58
CA VAL A 354 -11.50 11.42 -15.58
C VAL A 354 -10.05 11.57 -15.11
N PRO A 355 -9.76 12.55 -14.23
CA PRO A 355 -8.43 12.67 -13.63
C PRO A 355 -8.06 11.37 -12.92
N PHE A 356 -6.78 11.01 -13.00
CA PHE A 356 -6.24 9.80 -12.38
C PHE A 356 -4.86 10.06 -11.79
N TYR A 357 -4.74 10.07 -10.46
CA TYR A 357 -3.47 10.23 -9.77
C TYR A 357 -3.50 9.75 -8.31
N THR A 358 -2.59 8.86 -7.96
CA THR A 358 -2.22 8.60 -6.56
C THR A 358 -0.71 8.56 -6.43
N TRP A 359 -0.14 9.44 -5.60
CA TRP A 359 1.31 9.65 -5.56
C TRP A 359 2.09 8.46 -4.96
N ARG A 360 1.41 7.54 -4.27
CA ARG A 360 1.91 6.25 -3.78
C ARG A 360 0.75 5.24 -3.69
N ARG A 361 1.07 3.96 -3.41
CA ARG A 361 0.09 2.86 -3.36
C ARG A 361 -0.66 2.75 -4.68
N GLY A 362 -1.95 2.47 -4.65
CA GLY A 362 -2.75 2.20 -5.83
C GLY A 362 -2.63 0.74 -6.25
N LYS A 363 -3.74 0.25 -6.79
CA LYS A 363 -3.91 -1.07 -7.35
C LYS A 363 -4.78 -0.99 -8.60
N HIS A 364 -4.63 -1.94 -9.51
CA HIS A 364 -5.51 -2.12 -10.65
C HIS A 364 -5.93 -3.58 -10.81
N GLN A 365 -7.01 -3.78 -11.55
CA GLN A 365 -7.39 -5.10 -12.03
C GLN A 365 -7.92 -4.96 -13.46
N VAL A 366 -7.42 -5.78 -14.37
CA VAL A 366 -8.02 -5.92 -15.70
C VAL A 366 -9.21 -6.87 -15.58
N LEU A 367 -10.41 -6.36 -15.84
CA LEU A 367 -11.66 -7.11 -15.71
C LEU A 367 -11.92 -7.98 -16.95
N SER A 368 -12.85 -8.95 -16.82
CA SER A 368 -13.10 -9.93 -17.88
C SER A 368 -13.71 -9.31 -19.15
N ASN A 369 -14.48 -8.23 -18.99
CA ASN A 369 -14.99 -7.40 -20.10
C ASN A 369 -13.92 -6.48 -20.74
N GLY A 370 -12.70 -6.45 -20.22
CA GLY A 370 -11.60 -5.59 -20.68
C GLY A 370 -11.56 -4.19 -20.05
N ASN A 371 -12.45 -3.89 -19.11
CA ASN A 371 -12.39 -2.65 -18.32
C ASN A 371 -11.22 -2.70 -17.33
N LEU A 372 -10.84 -1.53 -16.82
CA LEU A 372 -9.88 -1.40 -15.73
C LEU A 372 -10.60 -0.96 -14.47
N LEU A 373 -10.40 -1.72 -13.40
CA LEU A 373 -10.79 -1.36 -12.05
C LEU A 373 -9.58 -0.77 -11.33
N LEU A 374 -9.73 0.39 -10.70
CA LEU A 374 -8.61 1.22 -10.24
C LEU A 374 -8.82 1.71 -8.80
N THR A 375 -7.74 1.71 -8.02
CA THR A 375 -7.69 2.28 -6.67
C THR A 375 -6.85 3.56 -6.65
N GLU A 376 -7.47 4.72 -6.42
CA GLU A 376 -6.78 5.98 -6.14
C GLU A 376 -6.62 6.17 -4.63
N SER A 377 -5.64 5.47 -4.06
CA SER A 377 -5.51 5.35 -2.61
C SER A 377 -5.44 6.67 -1.85
N GLU A 378 -4.62 7.60 -2.35
CA GLU A 378 -4.37 8.89 -1.68
C GLU A 378 -5.45 9.95 -1.94
N HIS A 379 -6.53 9.59 -2.66
CA HIS A 379 -7.75 10.38 -2.75
C HIS A 379 -9.00 9.64 -2.22
N GLY A 380 -8.85 8.39 -1.77
CA GLY A 380 -9.97 7.61 -1.28
C GLY A 380 -11.05 7.38 -2.34
N ARG A 381 -10.65 7.22 -3.60
CA ARG A 381 -11.54 7.04 -4.75
C ARG A 381 -11.23 5.70 -5.43
N LEU A 382 -12.30 5.02 -5.84
CA LEU A 382 -12.25 3.77 -6.60
C LEU A 382 -13.06 3.99 -7.87
N LEU A 383 -12.60 3.46 -9.00
CA LEU A 383 -13.26 3.68 -10.27
C LEU A 383 -13.09 2.50 -11.22
N GLU A 384 -14.11 2.26 -12.03
CA GLU A 384 -14.02 1.41 -13.21
C GLU A 384 -14.06 2.29 -14.45
N VAL A 385 -13.12 2.06 -15.37
CA VAL A 385 -13.07 2.73 -16.67
C VAL A 385 -13.11 1.69 -17.78
N ASP A 386 -13.80 2.02 -18.86
CA ASP A 386 -13.87 1.15 -20.01
C ASP A 386 -12.60 1.18 -20.87
N ALA A 387 -12.53 0.34 -21.90
CA ALA A 387 -11.40 0.26 -22.82
C ALA A 387 -11.09 1.57 -23.58
N GLU A 388 -12.03 2.51 -23.65
CA GLU A 388 -11.80 3.85 -24.21
C GLU A 388 -11.40 4.89 -23.14
N GLY A 389 -11.32 4.47 -21.88
CA GLY A 389 -10.98 5.31 -20.73
C GLY A 389 -12.15 6.15 -20.22
N ALA A 390 -13.39 5.87 -20.62
CA ALA A 390 -14.55 6.57 -20.08
C ALA A 390 -14.99 5.95 -18.75
N LEU A 391 -15.42 6.82 -17.82
CA LEU A 391 -15.83 6.41 -16.49
C LEU A 391 -17.12 5.57 -16.54
N VAL A 392 -17.05 4.36 -15.98
CA VAL A 392 -18.18 3.43 -15.89
C VAL A 392 -18.90 3.65 -14.57
N TRP A 393 -18.16 3.63 -13.47
CA TRP A 393 -18.62 4.05 -12.16
C TRP A 393 -17.45 4.56 -11.31
N GLU A 394 -17.76 5.33 -10.28
CA GLU A 394 -16.82 5.69 -9.23
C GLU A 394 -17.44 5.59 -7.84
N ARG A 395 -16.60 5.44 -6.83
CA ARG A 395 -16.97 5.51 -5.42
C ARG A 395 -15.96 6.33 -4.65
N HIS A 396 -16.42 7.31 -3.89
CA HIS A 396 -15.59 8.00 -2.89
C HIS A 396 -15.85 7.43 -1.49
N MET A 397 -14.77 7.11 -0.77
CA MET A 397 -14.81 6.66 0.63
C MET A 397 -14.87 7.88 1.56
N ARG A 398 -16.06 8.49 1.65
CA ARG A 398 -16.30 9.74 2.40
C ARG A 398 -16.09 9.55 3.91
N TRP A 399 -15.23 10.37 4.52
CA TRP A 399 -15.13 10.52 5.98
C TRP A 399 -16.03 11.64 6.50
N ASN A 400 -16.00 12.80 5.85
CA ASN A 400 -16.85 13.96 6.13
C ASN A 400 -17.07 14.80 4.86
N ASP A 401 -17.75 15.94 4.99
CA ASP A 401 -18.07 16.84 3.87
C ASP A 401 -16.85 17.20 3.01
N ALA A 402 -15.65 17.28 3.58
CA ALA A 402 -14.44 17.75 2.90
C ALA A 402 -13.38 16.65 2.60
N MET A 403 -13.41 15.53 3.33
CA MET A 403 -12.32 14.55 3.33
C MET A 403 -12.82 13.13 3.08
N ASN A 404 -11.99 12.34 2.40
CA ASN A 404 -12.12 10.91 2.27
C ASN A 404 -11.20 10.18 3.26
N VAL A 405 -11.44 8.89 3.49
CA VAL A 405 -10.45 7.98 4.08
C VAL A 405 -9.57 7.39 2.97
N ILE A 406 -8.32 7.06 3.29
CA ILE A 406 -7.47 6.25 2.41
C ILE A 406 -8.11 4.87 2.19
N VAL A 407 -8.07 4.42 0.94
CA VAL A 407 -8.43 3.06 0.52
C VAL A 407 -7.20 2.40 -0.09
N THR A 408 -6.98 1.12 0.15
CA THR A 408 -5.76 0.45 -0.33
C THR A 408 -6.01 -0.48 -1.50
N GLU A 409 -7.20 -1.06 -1.57
CA GLU A 409 -7.52 -2.02 -2.60
C GLU A 409 -9.01 -2.02 -2.92
N VAL A 410 -9.30 -2.14 -4.21
CA VAL A 410 -10.56 -2.62 -4.74
C VAL A 410 -10.31 -3.93 -5.46
N ARG A 411 -11.22 -4.88 -5.35
CA ARG A 411 -11.16 -6.16 -6.06
C ARG A 411 -12.53 -6.55 -6.57
N HIS A 412 -12.59 -7.01 -7.81
CA HIS A 412 -13.79 -7.59 -8.39
C HIS A 412 -13.73 -9.11 -8.34
N VAL A 413 -14.86 -9.74 -7.97
CA VAL A 413 -15.10 -11.18 -8.10
C VAL A 413 -16.39 -11.45 -8.87
N PRO A 414 -16.46 -12.51 -9.70
CA PRO A 414 -17.67 -12.82 -10.47
C PRO A 414 -18.86 -13.19 -9.57
N GLU A 415 -20.09 -13.11 -10.11
CA GLU A 415 -21.32 -13.40 -9.35
C GLU A 415 -21.37 -14.82 -8.75
N ASP A 416 -20.70 -15.78 -9.39
CA ASP A 416 -20.65 -17.19 -9.00
C ASP A 416 -19.37 -17.56 -8.22
N PHE A 417 -18.61 -16.57 -7.75
CA PHE A 417 -17.36 -16.79 -7.01
C PHE A 417 -17.55 -17.59 -5.70
N PHE A 418 -18.58 -17.26 -4.91
CA PHE A 418 -18.80 -17.89 -3.60
C PHE A 418 -19.57 -19.21 -3.72
N THR A 419 -19.01 -20.30 -3.17
CA THR A 419 -19.58 -21.64 -3.33
C THR A 419 -20.92 -21.83 -2.62
N ASP A 420 -21.12 -21.11 -1.51
CA ASP A 420 -22.33 -21.18 -0.68
C ASP A 420 -23.20 -19.91 -0.78
N GLY A 421 -23.03 -19.14 -1.86
CA GLY A 421 -23.69 -17.85 -2.06
C GLY A 421 -23.01 -16.70 -1.32
N VAL A 422 -23.64 -15.52 -1.34
CA VAL A 422 -23.09 -14.31 -0.71
C VAL A 422 -22.80 -14.57 0.78
N PRO A 423 -21.58 -14.29 1.26
CA PRO A 423 -21.21 -14.37 2.67
C PRO A 423 -22.22 -13.65 3.57
N SER A 424 -22.46 -14.20 4.76
CA SER A 424 -23.28 -13.56 5.77
C SER A 424 -22.73 -13.86 7.16
N CYS A 425 -22.88 -12.91 8.09
CA CYS A 425 -22.60 -13.17 9.49
C CYS A 425 -23.90 -13.47 10.25
N ALA A 426 -23.94 -14.58 11.00
CA ALA A 426 -25.14 -15.03 11.71
C ALA A 426 -25.73 -13.99 12.69
N ALA A 427 -24.93 -13.03 13.17
CA ALA A 427 -25.38 -11.93 14.01
C ALA A 427 -26.23 -10.89 13.24
N GLU A 428 -25.92 -10.64 11.97
CA GLU A 428 -26.64 -9.67 11.12
C GLU A 428 -28.01 -10.22 10.69
N VAL A 429 -28.10 -11.54 10.46
CA VAL A 429 -29.36 -12.23 10.14
C VAL A 429 -30.36 -12.15 11.29
N ALA A 430 -29.89 -12.24 12.54
CA ALA A 430 -30.76 -12.14 13.71
C ALA A 430 -31.33 -10.72 13.91
N ASP A 431 -30.54 -9.68 13.68
CA ASP A 431 -31.00 -8.29 13.80
C ASP A 431 -32.01 -7.91 12.68
N ALA A 432 -31.83 -8.43 11.46
CA ALA A 432 -32.79 -8.27 10.37
C ALA A 432 -34.15 -8.94 10.66
N GLU A 433 -34.15 -10.17 11.19
CA GLU A 433 -35.38 -10.87 11.57
C GLU A 433 -36.13 -10.20 12.73
N THR A 434 -35.41 -9.49 13.61
CA THR A 434 -36.02 -8.77 14.74
C THR A 434 -36.62 -7.42 14.31
N MET A 435 -36.10 -6.80 13.24
CA MET A 435 -36.67 -5.57 12.66
C MET A 435 -37.90 -5.83 11.77
N GLU A 436 -37.99 -6.96 11.07
CA GLU A 436 -39.20 -7.31 10.31
C GLU A 436 -40.40 -7.72 11.18
N GLN A 437 -40.19 -8.02 12.46
CA GLN A 437 -41.23 -8.39 13.42
C GLN A 437 -41.67 -7.25 14.36
N GLY A 438 -41.17 -6.02 14.14
CA GLY A 438 -41.38 -4.83 14.98
C GLY A 438 -42.54 -3.92 14.59
#